data_AF-A0A9D6UI77-F1
#
_entry.id   AF-A0A9D6UI77-F1
#
_cell.length_a   1.000
_cell.length_b   1.000
_cell.length_c   1.000
_cell.angle_alpha   90.00
_cell.angle_beta   90.00
_cell.angle_gamma   90.00
#
_symmetry.space_group_name_H-M   'P 1'
#
loop_
_entity.id
_entity.type
_entity.pdbx_description
1 polymer ?
#
loop_
_entity_poly.entity_id
_entity_poly.type
_entity_poly.pdbx_seq_one_letter_code
_entity_poly.pdbx_strand_id
1 'polypeptide(L)'
;GDAPLTTIELARALGVSERTLHRRLKEATGETPKHFLDRLRFDTARTLLETTRNSVKQLAAASGYADETSFRRAFRRYSGMTPGAYRSWSQARRGIK
;
A
#
# COMPACT_ATOMS: atom_id res chain seq x y z
N GLY A 1 10.33 -4.53 11.41
CA GLY A 1 9.16 -5.27 10.95
C GLY A 1 8.09 -4.26 10.74
N ASP A 2 7.84 -3.89 9.48
CA ASP A 2 6.88 -2.83 9.18
C ASP A 2 5.48 -3.38 9.40
N ALA A 3 4.86 -2.93 10.49
CA ALA A 3 3.49 -3.28 10.81
C ALA A 3 2.58 -2.79 9.66
N PRO A 4 1.51 -3.54 9.34
CA PRO A 4 0.60 -3.18 8.28
C PRO A 4 0.08 -1.74 8.46
N LEU A 5 -0.16 -1.04 7.35
CA LEU A 5 -0.83 0.26 7.37
C LEU A 5 -2.34 0.04 7.27
N THR A 6 -2.96 -0.31 8.41
CA THR A 6 -4.42 -0.31 8.55
C THR A 6 -4.92 1.01 9.15
N THR A 7 -6.20 1.33 8.92
CA THR A 7 -6.86 2.46 9.58
C THR A 7 -6.76 2.37 11.09
N ILE A 8 -6.95 1.17 11.64
CA ILE A 8 -6.95 0.91 13.08
C ILE A 8 -5.56 1.20 13.66
N GLU A 9 -4.50 0.72 13.01
CA GLU A 9 -3.12 0.95 13.45
C GLU A 9 -2.75 2.42 13.35
N LEU A 10 -3.15 3.10 12.27
CA LEU A 10 -2.89 4.54 12.10
C LEU A 10 -3.66 5.38 13.14
N ALA A 11 -4.92 5.04 13.42
CA ALA A 11 -5.74 5.72 14.41
C ALA A 11 -5.16 5.52 15.82
N ARG A 12 -4.75 4.29 16.15
CA ARG A 12 -4.08 3.95 17.41
C ARG A 12 -2.76 4.71 17.55
N ALA A 13 -1.92 4.73 16.51
CA ALA A 13 -0.63 5.43 16.53
C ALA A 13 -0.78 6.94 16.73
N LEU A 14 -1.88 7.52 16.24
CA LEU A 14 -2.19 8.95 16.36
C LEU A 14 -3.04 9.31 17.59
N GLY A 15 -3.41 8.34 18.43
CA GLY A 15 -4.22 8.57 19.63
C GLY A 15 -5.63 9.08 19.34
N VAL A 16 -6.21 8.72 18.20
CA VAL A 16 -7.54 9.17 17.77
C VAL A 16 -8.45 7.98 17.43
N SER A 17 -9.76 8.21 17.42
CA SER A 17 -10.69 7.24 16.84
C SER A 17 -10.55 7.20 15.31
N GLU A 18 -10.91 6.08 14.68
CA GLU A 18 -10.96 5.96 13.22
C GLU A 18 -11.85 7.04 12.58
N ARG A 19 -12.98 7.39 13.23
CA ARG A 19 -13.87 8.48 12.78
C ARG A 19 -13.16 9.82 12.77
N THR A 20 -12.41 10.16 13.81
CA THR A 20 -11.64 11.40 13.88
C THR A 20 -10.51 11.42 12.86
N LEU A 21 -9.80 10.29 12.69
CA LEU A 21 -8.78 10.14 11.65
C LEU A 21 -9.38 10.36 10.26
N HIS A 22 -10.48 9.70 9.94
CA HIS A 22 -11.20 9.85 8.68
C HIS A 22 -11.60 11.30 8.39
N ARG A 23 -12.19 11.98 9.37
CA ARG A 23 -12.58 13.38 9.23
C ARG A 23 -11.35 14.25 8.93
N ARG A 24 -10.28 14.12 9.72
CA ARG A 24 -9.05 14.90 9.57
C ARG A 24 -8.36 14.64 8.23
N LEU A 25 -8.32 13.39 7.77
CA LEU A 25 -7.77 13.04 6.46
C LEU A 25 -8.57 13.73 5.34
N LYS A 26 -9.89 13.66 5.38
CA LYS A 26 -10.74 14.32 4.37
C LYS A 26 -10.55 15.84 4.37
N GLU A 27 -10.46 16.46 5.53
CA GLU A 27 -10.22 17.90 5.67
C GLU A 27 -8.83 18.32 5.16
N ALA A 28 -7.80 17.50 5.41
CA ALA A 28 -6.43 17.82 5.04
C ALA A 28 -6.09 17.53 3.56
N THR A 29 -6.68 16.49 2.97
CA THR A 29 -6.31 16.02 1.62
C THR A 29 -7.38 16.23 0.56
N GLY A 30 -8.63 16.52 0.97
CA GLY A 30 -9.79 16.51 0.09
C GLY A 30 -10.20 15.12 -0.41
N GLU A 31 -9.43 14.07 -0.08
CA GLU A 31 -9.71 12.69 -0.47
C GLU A 31 -10.63 12.01 0.53
N THR A 32 -11.42 11.03 0.07
CA THR A 32 -12.09 10.15 1.03
C THR A 32 -11.03 9.34 1.80
N PRO A 33 -11.27 8.99 3.08
CA PRO A 33 -10.31 8.23 3.87
C PRO A 33 -9.91 6.90 3.23
N LYS A 34 -10.88 6.25 2.58
CA LYS A 34 -10.65 5.01 1.83
C LYS A 34 -9.66 5.23 0.68
N HIS A 35 -9.84 6.29 -0.11
CA HIS A 35 -8.95 6.59 -1.23
C HIS A 35 -7.53 6.91 -0.77
N PHE A 36 -7.41 7.70 0.31
CA PHE A 36 -6.12 8.01 0.92
C PHE A 36 -5.39 6.74 1.39
N LEU A 37 -6.10 5.85 2.09
CA LEU A 37 -5.53 4.58 2.55
C LEU A 37 -5.16 3.66 1.40
N ASP A 38 -6.02 3.53 0.38
CA ASP A 38 -5.73 2.70 -0.79
C ASP A 38 -4.48 3.20 -1.51
N ARG A 39 -4.30 4.52 -1.64
CA ARG A 39 -3.08 5.13 -2.21
C ARG A 39 -1.85 4.86 -1.34
N LEU A 40 -1.94 5.06 -0.02
CA LEU A 40 -0.83 4.82 0.90
C LEU A 40 -0.38 3.36 0.89
N ARG A 41 -1.33 2.42 0.87
CA ARG A 41 -1.05 0.98 0.76
C ARG A 41 -0.37 0.65 -0.56
N PHE A 42 -0.81 1.26 -1.66
CA PHE A 42 -0.17 1.09 -2.96
C PHE A 42 1.27 1.63 -2.97
N ASP A 43 1.50 2.84 -2.46
CA ASP A 43 2.83 3.45 -2.40
C ASP A 43 3.81 2.61 -1.56
N THR A 44 3.31 2.06 -0.45
CA THR A 44 4.07 1.13 0.41
C THR A 44 4.40 -0.16 -0.33
N ALA A 45 3.40 -0.78 -0.97
CA ALA A 45 3.58 -2.00 -1.75
C ALA A 45 4.59 -1.82 -2.88
N ARG A 46 4.50 -0.71 -3.60
CA ARG A 46 5.41 -0.35 -4.68
C ARG A 46 6.84 -0.23 -4.14
N THR A 47 7.02 0.53 -3.07
CA THR A 47 8.34 0.74 -2.44
C THR A 47 8.95 -0.60 -2.02
N LEU A 48 8.21 -1.42 -1.28
CA LEU A 48 8.69 -2.73 -0.83
C LEU A 48 9.00 -3.67 -1.99
N LEU A 49 8.19 -3.65 -3.04
CA LEU A 49 8.42 -4.45 -4.23
C LEU A 49 9.71 -4.00 -4.94
N GLU A 50 9.96 -2.70 -4.98
CA GLU A 50 11.15 -2.13 -5.60
C GLU A 50 12.43 -2.35 -4.79
N THR A 51 12.37 -2.34 -3.45
CA THR A 51 13.56 -2.35 -2.58
C THR A 51 13.86 -3.71 -1.95
N THR A 52 12.91 -4.64 -1.96
CA THR A 52 13.06 -5.96 -1.31
C THR A 52 12.87 -7.12 -2.28
N ARG A 53 13.21 -8.34 -1.84
CA ARG A 53 12.89 -9.60 -2.52
C ARG A 53 11.67 -10.32 -1.94
N ASN A 54 10.81 -9.59 -1.21
CA ASN A 54 9.66 -10.17 -0.54
C ASN A 54 8.71 -10.86 -1.52
N SER A 55 8.15 -11.99 -1.08
CA SER A 55 7.08 -12.69 -1.79
C SER A 55 5.81 -11.84 -1.84
N VAL A 56 4.91 -12.15 -2.78
CA VAL A 56 3.62 -11.44 -2.91
C VAL A 56 2.81 -11.50 -1.61
N LYS A 57 2.84 -12.65 -0.90
CA LYS A 57 2.24 -12.81 0.43
C LYS A 57 2.78 -11.81 1.45
N GLN A 58 4.10 -11.67 1.53
CA GLN A 58 4.76 -10.76 2.46
C GLN A 58 4.46 -9.31 2.11
N LEU A 59 4.45 -8.95 0.83
CA LEU A 59 4.07 -7.61 0.37
C LEU A 59 2.61 -7.28 0.72
N ALA A 60 1.69 -8.22 0.53
CA ALA A 60 0.29 -8.05 0.88
C ALA A 60 0.12 -7.74 2.38
N ALA A 61 0.73 -8.57 3.24
CA ALA A 61 0.67 -8.37 4.68
C ALA A 61 1.30 -7.04 5.12
N ALA A 62 2.51 -6.73 4.65
CA ALA A 62 3.20 -5.49 5.01
C ALA A 62 2.49 -4.23 4.50
N SER A 63 1.74 -4.34 3.40
CA SER A 63 0.98 -3.22 2.82
C SER A 63 -0.47 -3.16 3.33
N GLY A 64 -0.83 -3.91 4.38
CA GLY A 64 -2.14 -3.84 5.02
C GLY A 64 -3.29 -4.55 4.29
N TYR A 65 -3.00 -5.54 3.45
CA TYR A 65 -4.01 -6.40 2.82
C TYR A 65 -4.17 -7.72 3.58
N ALA A 66 -5.41 -8.20 3.70
CA ALA A 66 -5.74 -9.44 4.38
C ALA A 66 -5.20 -10.69 3.65
N ASP A 67 -5.10 -10.62 2.31
CA ASP A 67 -4.71 -11.75 1.47
C ASP A 67 -4.07 -11.30 0.14
N GLU A 68 -3.44 -12.25 -0.55
CA GLU A 68 -2.77 -12.01 -1.83
C GLU A 68 -3.72 -11.63 -2.98
N THR A 69 -4.95 -12.13 -2.97
CA THR A 69 -5.92 -11.92 -4.05
C THR A 69 -6.39 -10.46 -4.05
N SER A 70 -6.79 -9.98 -2.87
CA SER A 70 -7.14 -8.59 -2.59
C SER A 70 -5.98 -7.65 -2.95
N PHE A 71 -4.75 -8.02 -2.56
CA PHE A 71 -3.55 -7.28 -2.91
C PHE A 71 -3.32 -7.20 -4.42
N ARG A 72 -3.30 -8.34 -5.13
CA ARG A 72 -3.05 -8.37 -6.58
C ARG A 72 -4.07 -7.54 -7.35
N ARG A 73 -5.35 -7.61 -6.97
CA ARG A 73 -6.42 -6.82 -7.58
C ARG A 73 -6.20 -5.33 -7.36
N ALA A 74 -5.92 -4.92 -6.13
CA ALA A 74 -5.66 -3.51 -5.82
C ALA A 74 -4.39 -3.00 -6.52
N PHE A 75 -3.29 -3.74 -6.44
CA PHE A 75 -2.03 -3.37 -7.06
C PHE A 75 -2.17 -3.21 -8.58
N ARG A 76 -2.89 -4.12 -9.25
CA ARG A 76 -3.15 -4.01 -10.68
C ARG A 76 -4.05 -2.81 -11.02
N ARG A 77 -5.05 -2.51 -10.18
CA ARG A 77 -5.90 -1.33 -10.37
C ARG A 77 -5.09 -0.03 -10.36
N TYR A 78 -4.08 0.08 -9.49
CA TYR A 78 -3.26 1.28 -9.36
C TYR A 78 -2.07 1.33 -10.34
N SER A 79 -1.38 0.22 -10.57
CA SER A 79 -0.18 0.18 -11.43
C SER A 79 -0.43 -0.19 -12.88
N GLY A 80 -1.61 -0.74 -13.20
CA GLY A 80 -1.89 -1.38 -14.49
C GLY A 80 -1.25 -2.77 -14.67
N MET A 81 -0.37 -3.21 -13.76
CA MET A 81 0.41 -4.44 -13.88
C MET A 81 0.18 -5.40 -12.71
N THR A 82 0.45 -6.69 -12.91
CA THR A 82 0.55 -7.60 -11.76
C THR A 82 1.83 -7.27 -10.97
N PRO A 83 1.90 -7.58 -9.66
CA PRO A 83 3.11 -7.34 -8.87
C PRO A 83 4.36 -8.00 -9.49
N GLY A 84 4.23 -9.23 -10.01
CA GLY A 84 5.34 -9.93 -10.67
C GLY A 84 5.82 -9.21 -11.93
N ALA A 85 4.90 -8.81 -12.82
CA ALA A 85 5.24 -8.07 -14.04
C ALA A 85 5.88 -6.71 -13.71
N TYR A 86 5.34 -6.01 -12.71
CA TYR A 86 5.87 -4.73 -12.24
C TYR A 86 7.31 -4.87 -11.72
N ARG A 87 7.61 -5.95 -10.98
CA ARG A 87 8.96 -6.23 -10.48
C ARG A 87 9.95 -6.40 -11.61
N SER A 88 9.64 -7.26 -12.58
CA SER A 88 10.50 -7.49 -13.75
C SER A 88 10.71 -6.19 -14.54
N TRP A 89 9.65 -5.42 -14.77
CA TRP A 89 9.71 -4.12 -15.43
C TRP A 89 10.60 -3.11 -14.68
N SER A 90 10.45 -3.00 -13.36
CA SER A 90 11.24 -2.09 -12.52
C SER A 90 12.72 -2.48 -12.49
N GLN A 91 13.02 -3.78 -12.44
CA GLN A 91 14.39 -4.31 -12.47
C GLN A 91 15.07 -4.05 -13.82
N ALA A 92 14.38 -4.32 -14.93
CA ALA A 92 14.91 -4.04 -16.27
C ALA A 92 15.24 -2.55 -16.44
N ARG A 93 14.36 -1.65 -15.96
CA ARG A 93 14.59 -0.20 -16.01
C ARG A 93 15.76 0.29 -15.16
N ARG A 94 16.07 -0.41 -14.06
CA ARG A 94 17.23 -0.08 -13.21
C ARG A 94 18.56 -0.56 -13.80
N GLY A 95 18.55 -1.66 -14.56
CA GLY A 95 19.74 -2.17 -15.27
C GLY A 95 20.06 -1.46 -16.59
N ILE A 96 19.21 -0.52 -17.05
CA ILE A 96 19.45 0.34 -18.23
C ILE A 96 20.18 1.64 -17.83
N LYS A 97 20.49 1.82 -16.54
CA LYS A 97 21.32 2.93 -16.05
C LYS A 97 22.77 2.52 -15.91
#